data_AF-A0A437MF74-F1
#
_entry.id   AF-A0A437MF74-F1
#
_cell.length_a   1.000
_cell.length_b   1.000
_cell.length_c   1.000
_cell.angle_alpha   90.00
_cell.angle_beta   90.00
_cell.angle_gamma   90.00
#
_symmetry.space_group_name_H-M   'P 1'
#
loop_
_entity.id
_entity.type
_entity.pdbx_description
1 polymer ?
#
loop_
_entity_poly.entity_id
_entity_poly.type
_entity_poly.pdbx_seq_one_letter_code
_entity_poly.pdbx_strand_id
1 'polypeptide(L)'
;MSEATTPAVIQLTEPKDIILDAKKREDFYKQITATIAGQDADLATEKGRKAVASLAHQVAKAKVAVDNAGKALTEDARKQVQAINTDRNAVVAKLEDLQKLARRPLDEWEAAAAKRKAERESILTQLAQATQVGALDTAEVLRRRLAIVEGIGLDATVLEDATAFASKLKQDAIDTLTVAITRAEAAEKAQAELEELRRVQAERDAADRQREQEAAAQAAEAERLRVEQEREELAKLRRADEERKAAEAANAPPVADAKPGSEPPAAAPAPSVAPPIAGCYAPGFASAYVRPQAPIPLPPASGLGAVGTLDLSAPIAAEMAETAARALQREVGFSPAACLRVVTLIRDGKIPHLTFG
;
A
#
# COMPACT_ATOMS: atom_id res chain seq x y z
N MET A 1 96.80 -32.64 45.68
CA MET A 1 95.57 -32.06 46.23
C MET A 1 94.57 -31.92 45.11
N SER A 2 93.33 -32.39 45.26
CA SER A 2 92.25 -32.03 44.34
C SER A 2 91.64 -30.73 44.85
N GLU A 3 91.79 -29.64 44.10
CA GLU A 3 91.01 -28.43 44.38
C GLU A 3 89.54 -28.74 44.15
N ALA A 4 88.70 -28.42 45.13
CA ALA A 4 87.27 -28.61 45.02
C ALA A 4 86.70 -27.41 44.26
N THR A 5 86.53 -27.55 42.94
CA THR A 5 85.86 -26.55 42.09
C THR A 5 84.54 -26.14 42.72
N THR A 6 84.49 -24.92 43.26
CA THR A 6 83.29 -24.34 43.87
C THR A 6 82.20 -24.29 42.80
N PRO A 7 80.99 -24.85 43.05
CA PRO A 7 79.95 -24.87 42.03
C PRO A 7 79.55 -23.44 41.68
N ALA A 8 79.76 -23.06 40.42
CA ALA A 8 79.45 -21.72 39.93
C ALA A 8 77.92 -21.49 40.02
N VAL A 9 77.52 -20.51 40.82
CA VAL A 9 76.11 -20.21 41.08
C VAL A 9 75.62 -19.21 40.03
N ILE A 10 74.58 -19.57 39.29
CA ILE A 10 73.88 -18.63 38.41
C ILE A 10 73.20 -17.57 39.29
N GLN A 11 73.77 -16.37 39.35
CA GLN A 11 73.15 -15.26 40.05
C GLN A 11 72.01 -14.68 39.22
N LEU A 12 70.81 -14.67 39.80
CA LEU A 12 69.59 -14.24 39.13
C LEU A 12 69.34 -12.75 39.43
N THR A 13 69.76 -11.89 38.51
CA THR A 13 69.31 -10.49 38.44
C THR A 13 67.78 -10.44 38.42
N GLU A 14 67.17 -9.36 38.94
CA GLU A 14 65.70 -9.26 39.12
C GLU A 14 64.92 -9.77 37.88
N PRO A 15 64.11 -10.86 37.98
CA PRO A 15 63.60 -11.56 36.79
C PRO A 15 62.72 -10.72 35.86
N LYS A 16 62.11 -9.64 36.37
CA LYS A 16 61.38 -8.63 35.60
C LYS A 16 62.27 -7.89 34.60
N ASP A 17 63.52 -7.62 34.95
CA ASP A 17 64.48 -6.86 34.14
C ASP A 17 64.96 -7.68 32.94
N ILE A 18 65.08 -9.01 33.10
CA ILE A 18 65.39 -9.95 32.01
C ILE A 18 64.28 -9.96 30.94
N ILE A 19 63.09 -9.44 31.24
CA ILE A 19 61.96 -9.30 30.30
C ILE A 19 61.93 -7.91 29.69
N LEU A 20 62.05 -6.87 30.53
CA LEU A 20 61.90 -5.47 30.10
C LEU A 20 63.14 -4.90 29.39
N ASP A 21 64.35 -5.35 29.74
CA ASP A 21 65.63 -4.82 29.24
C ASP A 21 66.36 -5.86 28.36
N ALA A 22 66.56 -5.52 27.10
CA ALA A 22 67.23 -6.39 26.13
C ALA A 22 68.71 -6.63 26.46
N LYS A 23 69.41 -5.64 27.03
CA LYS A 23 70.83 -5.76 27.38
C LYS A 23 71.01 -6.67 28.59
N LYS A 24 70.23 -6.47 29.66
CA LYS A 24 70.25 -7.34 30.84
C LYS A 24 69.89 -8.79 30.51
N ARG A 25 68.97 -9.00 29.56
CA ARG A 25 68.64 -10.32 29.01
C ARG A 25 69.81 -10.99 28.30
N GLU A 26 70.50 -10.27 27.42
CA GLU A 26 71.71 -10.81 26.79
C GLU A 26 72.82 -11.12 27.79
N ASP A 27 73.07 -10.22 28.75
CA ASP A 27 74.15 -10.37 29.72
C ASP A 27 73.87 -11.55 30.68
N PHE A 28 72.61 -11.80 31.02
CA PHE A 28 72.15 -13.01 31.70
C PHE A 28 72.38 -14.29 30.86
N TYR A 29 72.11 -14.28 29.55
CA TYR A 29 72.41 -15.41 28.68
C TYR A 29 73.93 -15.65 28.55
N LYS A 30 74.74 -14.59 28.46
CA LYS A 30 76.22 -14.67 28.46
C LYS A 30 76.72 -15.28 29.77
N GLN A 31 76.17 -14.87 30.92
CA GLN A 31 76.49 -15.42 32.23
C GLN A 31 76.17 -16.93 32.32
N ILE A 32 74.96 -17.36 31.93
CA ILE A 32 74.60 -18.79 31.91
C ILE A 32 75.52 -19.58 30.96
N THR A 33 75.80 -19.05 29.77
CA THR A 33 76.68 -19.71 28.78
C THR A 33 78.11 -19.87 29.31
N ALA A 34 78.67 -18.84 29.95
CA ALA A 34 79.98 -18.90 30.60
C ALA A 34 79.98 -19.88 31.79
N THR A 35 78.90 -19.93 32.57
CA THR A 35 78.74 -20.88 33.69
C THR A 35 78.73 -22.34 33.19
N ILE A 36 78.08 -22.61 32.06
CA ILE A 36 78.06 -23.94 31.41
C ILE A 36 79.44 -24.28 30.84
N ALA A 37 80.07 -23.36 30.11
CA ALA A 37 81.37 -23.57 29.47
C ALA A 37 82.52 -23.73 30.48
N GLY A 38 82.42 -23.11 31.65
CA GLY A 38 83.42 -23.21 32.73
C GLY A 38 83.27 -24.44 33.64
N GLN A 39 82.21 -25.26 33.49
CA GLN A 39 81.99 -26.41 34.38
C GLN A 39 82.60 -27.71 33.83
N ASP A 40 83.92 -27.84 33.99
CA ASP A 40 84.61 -29.13 33.82
C ASP A 40 84.21 -30.10 34.95
N ALA A 41 83.64 -31.25 34.57
CA ALA A 41 82.99 -32.18 35.50
C ALA A 41 83.09 -33.62 34.99
N ASP A 42 83.98 -34.41 35.60
CA ASP A 42 84.20 -35.82 35.25
C ASP A 42 82.93 -36.67 35.41
N LEU A 43 82.34 -37.04 34.26
CA LEU A 43 81.13 -37.84 34.14
C LEU A 43 81.31 -39.31 34.54
N ALA A 44 82.54 -39.81 34.69
CA ALA A 44 82.79 -41.13 35.29
C ALA A 44 82.48 -41.13 36.80
N THR A 45 82.70 -40.00 37.48
CA THR A 45 82.35 -39.84 38.90
C THR A 45 80.88 -39.52 39.13
N GLU A 46 80.33 -40.01 40.24
CA GLU A 46 78.99 -39.61 40.69
C GLU A 46 78.92 -38.11 41.03
N LYS A 47 80.02 -37.54 41.53
CA LYS A 47 80.15 -36.11 41.89
C LYS A 47 80.01 -35.21 40.66
N GLY A 48 80.70 -35.52 39.56
CA GLY A 48 80.60 -34.76 38.30
C GLY A 48 79.20 -34.84 37.70
N ARG A 49 78.61 -36.04 37.63
CA ARG A 49 77.20 -36.21 37.20
C ARG A 49 76.22 -35.40 38.04
N LYS A 50 76.39 -35.38 39.37
CA LYS A 50 75.58 -34.56 40.29
C LYS A 50 75.80 -33.05 40.10
N ALA A 51 77.01 -32.60 39.79
CA ALA A 51 77.30 -31.20 39.49
C ALA A 51 76.61 -30.72 38.19
N VAL A 52 76.64 -31.53 37.13
CA VAL A 52 75.94 -31.21 35.87
C VAL A 52 74.42 -31.17 36.07
N ALA A 53 73.86 -32.14 36.80
CA ALA A 53 72.42 -32.14 37.14
C ALA A 53 72.02 -30.92 37.99
N SER A 54 72.88 -30.48 38.92
CA SER A 54 72.67 -29.28 39.74
C SER A 54 72.63 -28.01 38.88
N LEU A 55 73.57 -27.84 37.95
CA LEU A 55 73.59 -26.68 37.04
C LEU A 55 72.35 -26.66 36.13
N ALA A 56 71.96 -27.79 35.56
CA ALA A 56 70.73 -27.90 34.77
C ALA A 56 69.48 -27.54 35.60
N HIS A 57 69.43 -27.92 36.87
CA HIS A 57 68.35 -27.54 37.79
C HIS A 57 68.36 -26.04 38.12
N GLN A 58 69.53 -25.40 38.27
CA GLN A 58 69.63 -23.94 38.41
C GLN A 58 69.08 -23.20 37.18
N VAL A 59 69.44 -23.64 35.97
CA VAL A 59 68.89 -23.07 34.72
C VAL A 59 67.37 -23.25 34.64
N ALA A 60 66.86 -24.44 34.99
CA ALA A 60 65.42 -24.71 35.04
C ALA A 60 64.68 -23.81 36.05
N LYS A 61 65.25 -23.62 37.26
CA LYS A 61 64.70 -22.71 38.28
C LYS A 61 64.70 -21.26 37.81
N ALA A 62 65.76 -20.82 37.14
CA ALA A 62 65.86 -19.47 36.59
C ALA A 62 64.82 -19.23 35.46
N LYS A 63 64.62 -20.21 34.57
CA LYS A 63 63.55 -20.17 33.55
C LYS A 63 62.16 -19.98 34.20
N VAL A 64 61.84 -20.75 35.24
CA VAL A 64 60.56 -20.65 35.94
C VAL A 64 60.40 -19.30 36.65
N ALA A 65 61.47 -18.74 37.21
CA ALA A 65 61.43 -17.42 37.83
C ALA A 65 61.12 -16.29 36.81
N VAL A 66 61.70 -16.37 35.60
CA VAL A 66 61.41 -15.41 34.52
C VAL A 66 59.97 -15.58 33.99
N ASP A 67 59.51 -16.81 33.74
CA ASP A 67 58.13 -17.09 33.31
C ASP A 67 57.09 -16.57 34.34
N ASN A 68 57.31 -16.82 35.63
CA ASN A 68 56.44 -16.31 36.69
C ASN A 68 56.46 -14.78 36.80
N ALA A 69 57.61 -14.13 36.62
CA ALA A 69 57.70 -12.67 36.60
C ALA A 69 56.98 -12.06 35.37
N GLY A 70 57.06 -12.71 34.21
CA GLY A 70 56.33 -12.29 33.00
C GLY A 70 54.82 -12.39 33.19
N LYS A 71 54.35 -13.46 33.85
CA LYS A 71 52.94 -13.63 34.22
C LYS A 71 52.47 -12.54 35.18
N ALA A 72 53.23 -12.26 36.25
CA ALA A 72 52.91 -11.21 37.22
C ALA A 72 52.84 -9.82 36.57
N LEU A 73 53.87 -9.42 35.79
CA LEU A 73 53.87 -8.17 35.02
C LEU A 73 52.65 -8.06 34.10
N THR A 74 52.28 -9.15 33.41
CA THR A 74 51.13 -9.18 32.50
C THR A 74 49.80 -9.06 33.26
N GLU A 75 49.69 -9.68 34.44
CA GLU A 75 48.49 -9.62 35.28
C GLU A 75 48.29 -8.23 35.88
N ASP A 76 49.35 -7.61 36.38
CA ASP A 76 49.30 -6.27 36.97
C ASP A 76 49.07 -5.19 35.90
N ALA A 77 49.69 -5.31 34.72
CA ALA A 77 49.38 -4.47 33.58
C ALA A 77 47.91 -4.61 33.13
N ARG A 78 47.34 -5.82 33.15
CA ARG A 78 45.90 -6.04 32.88
C ARG A 78 45.02 -5.38 33.93
N LYS A 79 45.33 -5.49 35.23
CA LYS A 79 44.58 -4.80 36.31
C LYS A 79 44.59 -3.28 36.12
N GLN A 80 45.77 -2.70 35.84
CA GLN A 80 45.92 -1.27 35.59
C GLN A 80 45.13 -0.82 34.36
N VAL A 81 45.28 -1.51 33.23
CA VAL A 81 44.53 -1.21 31.99
C VAL A 81 43.03 -1.40 32.18
N GLN A 82 42.58 -2.39 32.95
CA GLN A 82 41.17 -2.59 33.27
C GLN A 82 40.60 -1.43 34.09
N ALA A 83 41.28 -1.01 35.17
CA ALA A 83 40.88 0.14 35.98
C ALA A 83 40.80 1.42 35.13
N ILE A 84 41.85 1.73 34.35
CA ILE A 84 41.88 2.89 33.45
C ILE A 84 40.71 2.87 32.45
N ASN A 85 40.37 1.71 31.87
CA ASN A 85 39.22 1.60 30.96
C ASN A 85 37.88 1.77 31.69
N THR A 86 37.73 1.23 32.90
CA THR A 86 36.52 1.40 33.72
C THR A 86 36.30 2.88 34.08
N ASP A 87 37.34 3.54 34.61
CA ASP A 87 37.27 4.95 35.03
C ASP A 87 37.05 5.86 33.82
N ARG A 88 37.76 5.64 32.70
CA ARG A 88 37.53 6.38 31.45
C ARG A 88 36.09 6.22 30.96
N ASN A 89 35.54 5.01 30.96
CA ASN A 89 34.17 4.77 30.50
C ASN A 89 33.14 5.45 31.42
N ALA A 90 33.35 5.43 32.74
CA ALA A 90 32.50 6.14 33.70
C ALA A 90 32.57 7.67 33.51
N VAL A 91 33.77 8.23 33.27
CA VAL A 91 33.96 9.65 32.96
C VAL A 91 33.28 10.04 31.64
N VAL A 92 33.46 9.26 30.57
CA VAL A 92 32.83 9.52 29.26
C VAL A 92 31.31 9.49 29.38
N ALA A 93 30.73 8.44 29.97
CA ALA A 93 29.28 8.35 30.17
C ALA A 93 28.75 9.55 31.00
N LYS A 94 29.50 9.99 32.02
CA LYS A 94 29.10 11.15 32.82
C LYS A 94 29.20 12.48 32.05
N LEU A 95 30.17 12.61 31.15
CA LEU A 95 30.31 13.77 30.26
C LEU A 95 29.20 13.79 29.20
N GLU A 96 28.79 12.64 28.65
CA GLU A 96 27.63 12.55 27.76
C GLU A 96 26.34 13.01 28.45
N ASP A 97 26.11 12.61 29.70
CA ASP A 97 24.93 13.05 30.47
C ASP A 97 24.98 14.55 30.79
N LEU A 98 26.15 15.11 31.06
CA LEU A 98 26.33 16.56 31.23
C LEU A 98 26.15 17.32 29.90
N GLN A 99 26.56 16.74 28.78
CA GLN A 99 26.32 17.29 27.44
C GLN A 99 24.83 17.32 27.10
N LYS A 100 24.10 16.22 27.37
CA LYS A 100 22.63 16.16 27.25
C LYS A 100 21.96 17.23 28.11
N LEU A 101 22.37 17.35 29.38
CA LEU A 101 21.82 18.36 30.31
C LEU A 101 22.11 19.80 29.85
N ALA A 102 23.31 20.06 29.30
CA ALA A 102 23.69 21.37 28.78
C ALA A 102 22.97 21.73 27.48
N ARG A 103 22.66 20.74 26.62
CA ARG A 103 21.89 20.96 25.39
C ARG A 103 20.37 21.03 25.64
N ARG A 104 19.86 20.38 26.68
CA ARG A 104 18.41 20.27 26.97
C ARG A 104 17.61 21.58 26.83
N PRO A 105 18.06 22.77 27.31
CA PRO A 105 17.30 24.01 27.15
C PRO A 105 17.13 24.44 25.68
N LEU A 106 18.10 24.10 24.82
CA LEU A 106 18.00 24.30 23.37
C LEU A 106 17.06 23.28 22.75
N ASP A 107 17.14 22.00 23.13
CA ASP A 107 16.23 20.96 22.62
C ASP A 107 14.77 21.22 23.03
N GLU A 108 14.53 21.69 24.25
CA GLU A 108 13.22 22.15 24.75
C GLU A 108 12.69 23.35 23.95
N TRP A 109 13.54 24.31 23.60
CA TRP A 109 13.18 25.47 22.78
C TRP A 109 12.94 25.10 21.31
N GLU A 110 13.79 24.26 20.71
CA GLU A 110 13.64 23.74 19.35
C GLU A 110 12.32 22.96 19.22
N ALA A 111 11.98 22.10 20.20
CA ALA A 111 10.72 21.38 20.26
C ALA A 111 9.51 22.33 20.42
N ALA A 112 9.60 23.35 21.27
CA ALA A 112 8.53 24.34 21.44
C ALA A 112 8.33 25.22 20.20
N ALA A 113 9.40 25.57 19.48
CA ALA A 113 9.34 26.27 18.20
C ALA A 113 8.74 25.39 17.09
N ALA A 114 9.16 24.13 17.01
CA ALA A 114 8.58 23.14 16.08
C ALA A 114 7.09 22.90 16.33
N LYS A 115 6.67 22.79 17.60
CA LYS A 115 5.25 22.67 17.99
C LYS A 115 4.43 23.87 17.54
N ARG A 116 4.87 25.10 17.86
CA ARG A 116 4.18 26.33 17.41
C ARG A 116 4.11 26.41 15.89
N LYS A 117 5.19 26.05 15.18
CA LYS A 117 5.18 25.99 13.71
C LYS A 117 4.15 24.98 13.18
N ALA A 118 4.10 23.77 13.72
CA ALA A 118 3.14 22.75 13.31
C ALA A 118 1.68 23.17 13.62
N GLU A 119 1.46 23.87 14.74
CA GLU A 119 0.16 24.46 15.09
C GLU A 119 -0.26 25.54 14.09
N ARG A 120 0.66 26.46 13.70
CA ARG A 120 0.43 27.43 12.61
C ARG A 120 0.06 26.75 11.30
N GLU A 121 0.88 25.79 10.86
CA GLU A 121 0.70 25.09 9.59
C GLU A 121 -0.60 24.27 9.58
N SER A 122 -1.00 23.69 10.72
CA SER A 122 -2.28 23.01 10.88
C SER A 122 -3.47 23.97 10.79
N ILE A 123 -3.44 25.11 11.51
CA ILE A 123 -4.50 26.13 11.46
C ILE A 123 -4.66 26.66 10.03
N LEU A 124 -3.57 27.07 9.38
CA LEU A 124 -3.61 27.58 8.01
C LEU A 124 -4.09 26.53 7.01
N THR A 125 -3.69 25.26 7.18
CA THR A 125 -4.15 24.15 6.32
C THR A 125 -5.65 23.87 6.52
N GLN A 126 -6.15 23.86 7.75
CA GLN A 126 -7.58 23.65 8.03
C GLN A 126 -8.44 24.77 7.42
N LEU A 127 -8.02 26.04 7.57
CA LEU A 127 -8.71 27.20 6.99
C LEU A 127 -8.64 27.20 5.45
N ALA A 128 -7.49 26.87 4.87
CA ALA A 128 -7.35 26.72 3.41
C ALA A 128 -8.25 25.60 2.86
N GLN A 129 -8.23 24.42 3.49
CA GLN A 129 -9.09 23.30 3.12
C GLN A 129 -10.57 23.67 3.24
N ALA A 130 -10.98 24.46 4.24
CA ALA A 130 -12.37 24.84 4.44
C ALA A 130 -13.02 25.55 3.24
N THR A 131 -12.23 26.28 2.44
CA THR A 131 -12.70 26.90 1.17
C THR A 131 -13.02 25.88 0.06
N GLN A 132 -12.50 24.65 0.15
CA GLN A 132 -12.65 23.63 -0.88
C GLN A 132 -13.98 22.89 -0.71
N VAL A 133 -15.04 23.43 -1.32
CA VAL A 133 -16.38 22.84 -1.33
C VAL A 133 -16.53 21.86 -2.50
N GLY A 134 -16.99 20.65 -2.21
CA GLY A 134 -17.27 19.60 -3.19
C GLY A 134 -18.68 19.72 -3.81
N ALA A 135 -18.86 19.19 -5.01
CA ALA A 135 -20.16 19.18 -5.70
C ALA A 135 -21.22 18.25 -5.07
N LEU A 136 -20.84 17.45 -4.07
CA LEU A 136 -21.68 16.51 -3.33
C LEU A 136 -21.85 16.88 -1.84
N ASP A 137 -21.33 18.04 -1.41
CA ASP A 137 -21.44 18.48 -0.03
C ASP A 137 -22.88 18.95 0.28
N THR A 138 -23.54 18.30 1.25
CA THR A 138 -24.88 18.70 1.71
C THR A 138 -24.82 19.94 2.60
N ALA A 139 -25.93 20.68 2.70
CA ALA A 139 -26.03 21.85 3.57
C ALA A 139 -25.74 21.50 5.05
N GLU A 140 -26.03 20.27 5.48
CA GLU A 140 -25.72 19.79 6.83
C GLU A 140 -24.21 19.60 7.07
N VAL A 141 -23.49 19.01 6.10
CA VAL A 141 -22.02 18.87 6.15
C VAL A 141 -21.35 20.24 6.14
N LEU A 142 -21.82 21.16 5.29
CA LEU A 142 -21.26 22.51 5.19
C LEU A 142 -21.51 23.34 6.46
N ARG A 143 -22.69 23.24 7.10
CA ARG A 143 -22.96 23.89 8.40
C ARG A 143 -22.07 23.33 9.52
N ARG A 144 -21.84 22.01 9.58
CA ARG A 144 -20.86 21.41 10.52
C ARG A 144 -19.45 21.98 10.30
N ARG A 145 -19.04 22.12 9.04
CA ARG A 145 -17.72 22.65 8.66
C ARG A 145 -17.57 24.14 9.02
N LEU A 146 -18.61 24.94 8.82
CA LEU A 146 -18.66 26.34 9.21
C LEU A 146 -18.47 26.50 10.74
N ALA A 147 -19.22 25.74 11.55
CA ALA A 147 -19.07 25.77 13.00
C ALA A 147 -17.66 25.38 13.49
N ILE A 148 -16.97 24.45 12.79
CA ILE A 148 -15.57 24.14 13.06
C ILE A 148 -14.68 25.35 12.75
N VAL A 149 -14.81 25.98 11.58
CA VAL A 149 -14.03 27.16 11.18
C VAL A 149 -14.25 28.32 12.16
N GLU A 150 -15.49 28.60 12.53
CA GLU A 150 -15.85 29.60 13.54
C GLU A 150 -15.19 29.30 14.89
N GLY A 151 -15.14 28.03 15.30
CA GLY A 151 -14.47 27.56 16.51
C GLY A 151 -12.93 27.59 16.50
N ILE A 152 -12.27 27.74 15.34
CA ILE A 152 -10.80 27.87 15.29
C ILE A 152 -10.37 29.19 15.94
N GLY A 153 -9.75 29.11 17.12
CA GLY A 153 -9.12 30.25 17.79
C GLY A 153 -7.86 30.70 17.06
N LEU A 154 -7.76 32.01 16.79
CA LEU A 154 -6.60 32.61 16.14
C LEU A 154 -5.70 33.27 17.18
N ASP A 155 -4.89 32.46 17.85
CA ASP A 155 -3.93 32.94 18.85
C ASP A 155 -2.73 33.62 18.19
N ALA A 156 -2.51 34.91 18.49
CA ALA A 156 -1.44 35.71 17.90
C ALA A 156 -0.02 35.32 18.37
N THR A 157 0.12 34.65 19.52
CA THR A 157 1.43 34.15 20.02
C THR A 157 1.83 32.84 19.34
N VAL A 158 0.84 32.06 18.88
CA VAL A 158 1.06 30.91 18.00
C VAL A 158 1.25 31.38 16.56
N LEU A 159 0.39 32.27 16.05
CA LEU A 159 0.38 32.67 14.64
C LEU A 159 1.47 33.68 14.24
N GLU A 160 1.99 34.48 15.17
CA GLU A 160 3.05 35.48 14.92
C GLU A 160 2.64 36.37 13.70
N ASP A 161 3.56 36.63 12.76
CA ASP A 161 3.30 37.46 11.57
C ASP A 161 2.17 36.93 10.67
N ALA A 162 1.86 35.63 10.75
CA ALA A 162 0.78 35.02 9.95
C ALA A 162 -0.63 35.35 10.47
N THR A 163 -0.77 36.01 11.62
CA THR A 163 -2.07 36.31 12.25
C THR A 163 -3.04 37.04 11.30
N ALA A 164 -2.57 38.06 10.58
CA ALA A 164 -3.41 38.81 9.65
C ALA A 164 -3.87 37.97 8.44
N PHE A 165 -2.99 37.09 7.94
CA PHE A 165 -3.31 36.16 6.85
C PHE A 165 -4.30 35.08 7.31
N ALA A 166 -4.11 34.51 8.51
CA ALA A 166 -5.02 33.53 9.09
C ALA A 166 -6.43 34.11 9.33
N SER A 167 -6.51 35.34 9.85
CA SER A 167 -7.79 36.06 10.03
C SER A 167 -8.51 36.29 8.71
N LYS A 168 -7.78 36.70 7.66
CA LYS A 168 -8.38 36.83 6.32
C LYS A 168 -8.85 35.47 5.79
N LEU A 169 -8.01 34.44 5.86
CA LEU A 169 -8.33 33.10 5.35
C LEU A 169 -9.52 32.47 6.08
N LYS A 170 -9.71 32.79 7.38
CA LYS A 170 -10.90 32.43 8.15
C LYS A 170 -12.16 33.14 7.64
N GLN A 171 -12.09 34.43 7.32
CA GLN A 171 -13.22 35.14 6.71
C GLN A 171 -13.53 34.61 5.30
N ASP A 172 -12.52 34.47 4.45
CA ASP A 172 -12.64 33.91 3.09
C ASP A 172 -13.32 32.51 3.13
N ALA A 173 -13.02 31.69 4.15
CA ALA A 173 -13.67 30.39 4.39
C ALA A 173 -15.11 30.50 4.91
N ILE A 174 -15.41 31.40 5.86
CA ILE A 174 -16.76 31.64 6.37
C ILE A 174 -17.70 32.11 5.25
N ASP A 175 -17.24 33.06 4.43
CA ASP A 175 -18.01 33.62 3.32
C ASP A 175 -18.28 32.53 2.26
N THR A 176 -17.25 31.76 1.88
CA THR A 176 -17.36 30.65 0.92
C THR A 176 -18.34 29.58 1.41
N LEU A 177 -18.26 29.17 2.68
CA LEU A 177 -19.16 28.18 3.25
C LEU A 177 -20.59 28.70 3.37
N THR A 178 -20.80 29.97 3.71
CA THR A 178 -22.14 30.59 3.78
C THR A 178 -22.83 30.60 2.40
N VAL A 179 -22.10 30.97 1.35
CA VAL A 179 -22.60 30.91 -0.04
C VAL A 179 -22.86 29.46 -0.48
N ALA A 180 -21.99 28.51 -0.08
CA ALA A 180 -22.18 27.10 -0.37
C ALA A 180 -23.41 26.50 0.33
N ILE A 181 -23.65 26.82 1.61
CA ILE A 181 -24.82 26.35 2.38
C ILE A 181 -26.11 26.82 1.72
N THR A 182 -26.23 28.10 1.39
CA THR A 182 -27.43 28.66 0.75
C THR A 182 -27.70 28.04 -0.63
N ARG A 183 -26.65 27.76 -1.41
CA ARG A 183 -26.74 26.99 -2.67
C ARG A 183 -27.20 25.54 -2.44
N ALA A 184 -26.62 24.85 -1.46
CA ALA A 184 -26.96 23.46 -1.15
C ALA A 184 -28.41 23.35 -0.66
N GLU A 185 -28.86 24.23 0.23
CA GLU A 185 -30.27 24.30 0.67
C GLU A 185 -31.25 24.51 -0.49
N ALA A 186 -30.90 25.37 -1.45
CA ALA A 186 -31.74 25.63 -2.62
C ALA A 186 -31.83 24.39 -3.53
N ALA A 187 -30.71 23.66 -3.71
CA ALA A 187 -30.68 22.42 -4.49
C ALA A 187 -31.45 21.28 -3.78
N GLU A 188 -31.29 21.12 -2.47
CA GLU A 188 -32.01 20.14 -1.64
C GLU A 188 -33.53 20.38 -1.70
N LYS A 189 -33.98 21.64 -1.58
CA LYS A 189 -35.40 22.02 -1.71
C LYS A 189 -35.95 21.77 -3.11
N ALA A 190 -35.23 22.21 -4.16
CA ALA A 190 -35.65 22.01 -5.55
C ALA A 190 -35.74 20.53 -5.94
N GLN A 191 -34.86 19.68 -5.39
CA GLN A 191 -34.92 18.23 -5.59
C GLN A 191 -36.15 17.62 -4.90
N ALA A 192 -36.44 18.01 -3.65
CA ALA A 192 -37.62 17.54 -2.92
C ALA A 192 -38.94 17.97 -3.60
N GLU A 193 -39.03 19.21 -4.06
CA GLU A 193 -40.16 19.72 -4.85
C GLU A 193 -40.34 18.94 -6.16
N LEU A 194 -39.24 18.64 -6.87
CA LEU A 194 -39.26 17.84 -8.09
C LEU A 194 -39.67 16.38 -7.84
N GLU A 195 -39.32 15.80 -6.69
CA GLU A 195 -39.72 14.46 -6.31
C GLU A 195 -41.21 14.39 -5.92
N GLU A 196 -41.73 15.34 -5.14
CA GLU A 196 -43.18 15.42 -4.86
C GLU A 196 -44.00 15.72 -6.13
N LEU A 197 -43.52 16.57 -7.04
CA LEU A 197 -44.17 16.78 -8.35
C LEU A 197 -44.23 15.48 -9.16
N ARG A 198 -43.15 14.68 -9.18
CA ARG A 198 -43.12 13.36 -9.83
C ARG A 198 -44.09 12.38 -9.17
N ARG A 199 -44.22 12.39 -7.83
CA ARG A 199 -45.18 11.55 -7.10
C ARG A 199 -46.62 11.92 -7.45
N VAL A 200 -46.99 13.20 -7.31
CA VAL A 200 -48.34 13.71 -7.65
C VAL A 200 -48.69 13.44 -9.12
N GLN A 201 -47.72 13.54 -10.04
CA GLN A 201 -47.94 13.19 -11.44
C GLN A 201 -48.14 11.68 -11.63
N ALA A 202 -47.29 10.83 -11.05
CA ALA A 202 -47.45 9.37 -11.13
C ALA A 202 -48.77 8.87 -10.50
N GLU A 203 -49.23 9.50 -9.42
CA GLU A 203 -50.53 9.23 -8.77
C GLU A 203 -51.71 9.64 -9.67
N ARG A 204 -51.63 10.79 -10.36
CA ARG A 204 -52.63 11.19 -11.38
C ARG A 204 -52.65 10.23 -12.57
N ASP A 205 -51.48 9.95 -13.15
CA ASP A 205 -51.36 9.04 -14.28
C ASP A 205 -51.86 7.61 -13.91
N ALA A 206 -51.72 7.20 -12.64
CA ALA A 206 -52.28 5.94 -12.15
C ALA A 206 -53.81 5.99 -11.99
N ALA A 207 -54.35 7.08 -11.43
CA ALA A 207 -55.79 7.26 -11.27
C ALA A 207 -56.50 7.38 -12.64
N ASP A 208 -55.89 8.04 -13.62
CA ASP A 208 -56.45 8.13 -14.98
C ASP A 208 -56.36 6.79 -15.72
N ARG A 209 -55.24 6.05 -15.62
CA ARG A 209 -55.19 4.64 -16.10
C ARG A 209 -56.24 3.75 -15.42
N GLN A 210 -56.53 3.95 -14.14
CA GLN A 210 -57.58 3.19 -13.44
C GLN A 210 -58.97 3.56 -13.99
N ARG A 211 -59.28 4.84 -14.19
CA ARG A 211 -60.53 5.30 -14.83
C ARG A 211 -60.70 4.75 -16.23
N GLU A 212 -59.63 4.73 -17.04
CA GLU A 212 -59.63 4.13 -18.38
C GLU A 212 -59.91 2.62 -18.31
N GLN A 213 -59.31 1.89 -17.36
CA GLN A 213 -59.56 0.47 -17.16
C GLN A 213 -60.99 0.18 -16.66
N GLU A 214 -61.51 0.97 -15.73
CA GLU A 214 -62.88 0.88 -15.24
C GLU A 214 -63.91 1.20 -16.34
N ALA A 215 -63.68 2.25 -17.14
CA ALA A 215 -64.53 2.59 -18.28
C ALA A 215 -64.47 1.52 -19.38
N ALA A 216 -63.29 0.96 -19.67
CA ALA A 216 -63.15 -0.15 -20.62
C ALA A 216 -63.82 -1.43 -20.12
N ALA A 217 -63.75 -1.73 -18.82
CA ALA A 217 -64.45 -2.85 -18.20
C ALA A 217 -65.97 -2.67 -18.26
N GLN A 218 -66.48 -1.48 -17.90
CA GLN A 218 -67.91 -1.14 -18.01
C GLN A 218 -68.41 -1.21 -19.46
N ALA A 219 -67.63 -0.73 -20.44
CA ALA A 219 -67.98 -0.84 -21.85
C ALA A 219 -68.01 -2.31 -22.32
N ALA A 220 -67.05 -3.13 -21.87
CA ALA A 220 -67.03 -4.56 -22.19
C ALA A 220 -68.15 -5.36 -21.50
N GLU A 221 -68.57 -4.96 -20.30
CA GLU A 221 -69.72 -5.55 -19.59
C GLU A 221 -71.05 -5.14 -20.24
N ALA A 222 -71.21 -3.85 -20.58
CA ALA A 222 -72.37 -3.34 -21.30
C ALA A 222 -72.53 -4.04 -22.66
N GLU A 223 -71.45 -4.21 -23.42
CA GLU A 223 -71.52 -4.91 -24.71
C GLU A 223 -71.80 -6.41 -24.55
N ARG A 224 -71.27 -7.08 -23.52
CA ARG A 224 -71.66 -8.45 -23.17
C ARG A 224 -73.15 -8.57 -22.87
N LEU A 225 -73.70 -7.63 -22.10
CA LEU A 225 -75.13 -7.61 -21.77
C LEU A 225 -75.99 -7.37 -23.01
N ARG A 226 -75.59 -6.46 -23.90
CA ARG A 226 -76.28 -6.21 -25.18
C ARG A 226 -76.26 -7.44 -26.10
N VAL A 227 -75.11 -8.09 -26.25
CA VAL A 227 -74.98 -9.33 -27.04
C VAL A 227 -75.84 -10.46 -26.45
N GLU A 228 -75.96 -10.59 -25.13
CA GLU A 228 -76.82 -11.60 -24.52
C GLU A 228 -78.32 -11.25 -24.63
N GLN A 229 -78.69 -9.98 -24.53
CA GLN A 229 -80.06 -9.52 -24.82
C GLN A 229 -80.44 -9.77 -26.29
N GLU A 230 -79.56 -9.49 -27.25
CA GLU A 230 -79.78 -9.79 -28.66
C GLU A 230 -79.90 -11.30 -28.93
N ARG A 231 -79.15 -12.13 -28.20
CA ARG A 231 -79.29 -13.61 -28.24
C ARG A 231 -80.61 -14.07 -27.64
N GLU A 232 -81.04 -13.51 -26.52
CA GLU A 232 -82.34 -13.83 -25.91
C GLU A 232 -83.50 -13.46 -26.83
N GLU A 233 -83.50 -12.25 -27.40
CA GLU A 233 -84.54 -11.83 -28.35
C GLU A 233 -84.52 -12.68 -29.62
N LEU A 234 -83.34 -12.99 -30.18
CA LEU A 234 -83.24 -13.91 -31.31
C LEU A 234 -83.73 -15.33 -30.94
N ALA A 235 -83.53 -15.79 -29.71
CA ALA A 235 -84.05 -17.07 -29.24
C ALA A 235 -85.57 -17.04 -29.02
N LYS A 236 -86.14 -15.94 -28.53
CA LYS A 236 -87.60 -15.71 -28.42
C LYS A 236 -88.24 -15.70 -29.82
N LEU A 237 -87.64 -14.98 -30.77
CA LEU A 237 -88.08 -14.94 -32.17
C LEU A 237 -87.98 -16.33 -32.84
N ARG A 238 -86.90 -17.08 -32.62
CA ARG A 238 -86.78 -18.46 -33.13
C ARG A 238 -87.85 -19.39 -32.56
N ARG A 239 -88.12 -19.33 -31.25
CA ARG A 239 -89.20 -20.10 -30.63
C ARG A 239 -90.56 -19.73 -31.21
N ALA A 240 -90.85 -18.43 -31.40
CA ALA A 240 -92.08 -17.98 -32.04
C ALA A 240 -92.19 -18.42 -33.52
N ASP A 241 -91.07 -18.48 -34.26
CA ASP A 241 -91.03 -19.03 -35.62
C ASP A 241 -91.22 -20.55 -35.64
N GLU A 242 -90.64 -21.27 -34.68
CA GLU A 242 -90.79 -22.71 -34.51
C GLU A 242 -92.22 -23.07 -34.08
N GLU A 243 -92.84 -22.31 -33.18
CA GLU A 243 -94.25 -22.42 -32.78
C GLU A 243 -95.20 -22.10 -33.94
N ARG A 244 -94.92 -21.05 -34.74
CA ARG A 244 -95.70 -20.75 -35.96
C ARG A 244 -95.59 -21.87 -36.98
N LYS A 245 -94.39 -22.39 -37.25
CA LYS A 245 -94.16 -23.52 -38.16
C LYS A 245 -94.75 -24.83 -37.63
N ALA A 246 -94.79 -25.04 -36.32
CA ALA A 246 -95.46 -26.18 -35.70
C ALA A 246 -96.99 -26.08 -35.83
N ALA A 247 -97.56 -24.89 -35.65
CA ALA A 247 -98.99 -24.64 -35.88
C ALA A 247 -99.39 -24.77 -37.36
N GLU A 248 -98.52 -24.34 -38.28
CA GLU A 248 -98.69 -24.49 -39.72
C GLU A 248 -98.58 -25.98 -40.14
N ALA A 249 -97.58 -26.70 -39.63
CA ALA A 249 -97.43 -28.14 -39.86
C ALA A 249 -98.55 -28.98 -39.23
N ALA A 250 -99.11 -28.55 -38.09
CA ALA A 250 -100.28 -29.18 -37.48
C ALA A 250 -101.58 -28.97 -38.28
N ASN A 251 -101.57 -28.08 -39.27
CA ASN A 251 -102.71 -27.76 -40.13
C ASN A 251 -102.45 -28.12 -41.62
N ALA A 252 -101.44 -28.95 -41.90
CA ALA A 252 -101.00 -29.32 -43.25
C ALA A 252 -101.39 -30.78 -43.61
N PRO A 253 -102.45 -31.02 -44.42
CA PRO A 253 -102.75 -32.32 -44.99
C PRO A 253 -101.76 -32.73 -46.11
N PRO A 254 -101.68 -34.02 -46.49
CA PRO A 254 -100.53 -34.58 -47.21
C PRO A 254 -100.60 -34.54 -48.76
N VAL A 255 -99.42 -34.40 -49.42
CA VAL A 255 -98.88 -35.22 -50.58
C VAL A 255 -99.76 -35.31 -51.86
N ALA A 256 -99.32 -35.11 -53.13
CA ALA A 256 -98.00 -35.08 -53.81
C ALA A 256 -98.05 -34.41 -55.23
N ASP A 257 -96.87 -34.27 -55.88
CA ASP A 257 -96.50 -34.48 -57.33
C ASP A 257 -97.33 -33.88 -58.52
N ALA A 258 -96.77 -33.60 -59.73
CA ALA A 258 -95.39 -33.37 -60.23
C ALA A 258 -95.32 -32.94 -61.74
N LYS A 259 -94.21 -32.28 -62.15
CA LYS A 259 -93.56 -32.27 -63.52
C LYS A 259 -94.31 -31.68 -64.76
N PRO A 260 -93.64 -31.48 -65.95
CA PRO A 260 -92.22 -31.16 -66.26
C PRO A 260 -91.97 -30.08 -67.38
N GLY A 261 -90.72 -29.63 -67.56
CA GLY A 261 -90.19 -28.91 -68.76
C GLY A 261 -89.79 -27.44 -68.52
N SER A 262 -88.78 -26.83 -69.16
CA SER A 262 -87.80 -27.26 -70.19
C SER A 262 -86.43 -26.54 -70.01
N GLU A 263 -85.38 -26.94 -70.76
CA GLU A 263 -83.95 -26.63 -70.46
C GLU A 263 -83.17 -25.99 -71.68
N PRO A 264 -81.81 -25.81 -71.70
CA PRO A 264 -81.10 -24.52 -71.61
C PRO A 264 -80.38 -24.06 -72.92
N PRO A 265 -79.62 -22.93 -72.91
CA PRO A 265 -78.14 -22.94 -72.74
C PRO A 265 -77.63 -21.78 -71.82
N ALA A 266 -76.45 -21.74 -71.17
CA ALA A 266 -75.03 -22.00 -71.53
C ALA A 266 -74.39 -20.95 -72.49
N ALA A 267 -73.16 -20.43 -72.33
CA ALA A 267 -72.22 -20.35 -71.18
C ALA A 267 -71.00 -19.40 -71.48
N ALA A 268 -70.28 -18.94 -70.42
CA ALA A 268 -68.87 -18.45 -70.43
C ALA A 268 -68.54 -17.11 -71.17
N PRO A 269 -67.31 -16.53 -71.12
CA PRO A 269 -66.09 -16.90 -70.36
C PRO A 269 -65.38 -15.77 -69.54
N ALA A 270 -64.26 -16.10 -68.90
CA ALA A 270 -63.27 -15.18 -68.29
C ALA A 270 -61.91 -15.22 -69.03
N PRO A 271 -60.90 -14.38 -68.68
CA PRO A 271 -59.77 -14.80 -67.79
C PRO A 271 -59.44 -13.70 -66.73
N SER A 272 -58.31 -13.56 -66.00
CA SER A 272 -56.96 -14.18 -65.86
C SER A 272 -56.43 -13.85 -64.43
N VAL A 273 -55.48 -14.48 -63.70
CA VAL A 273 -54.32 -15.39 -63.94
C VAL A 273 -53.09 -14.63 -64.51
N ALA A 274 -51.88 -14.58 -63.91
CA ALA A 274 -51.19 -15.31 -62.80
C ALA A 274 -50.12 -14.39 -62.10
N PRO A 275 -49.15 -14.85 -61.26
CA PRO A 275 -49.02 -16.10 -60.47
C PRO A 275 -48.67 -15.87 -58.96
N PRO A 276 -48.67 -16.92 -58.10
CA PRO A 276 -48.12 -16.88 -56.74
C PRO A 276 -46.68 -17.47 -56.63
N ILE A 277 -45.95 -17.15 -55.56
CA ILE A 277 -44.69 -17.84 -55.17
C ILE A 277 -44.73 -18.18 -53.65
N ALA A 278 -44.13 -19.32 -53.29
CA ALA A 278 -44.21 -20.01 -52.01
C ALA A 278 -43.86 -19.19 -50.74
N GLY A 279 -44.43 -19.60 -49.58
CA GLY A 279 -44.16 -18.97 -48.29
C GLY A 279 -44.66 -19.73 -47.04
N CYS A 280 -44.89 -21.04 -47.11
CA CYS A 280 -45.31 -21.82 -45.93
C CYS A 280 -44.09 -22.23 -45.07
N TYR A 281 -44.01 -21.79 -43.82
CA TYR A 281 -43.87 -22.66 -42.63
C TYR A 281 -44.04 -21.88 -41.31
N ALA A 282 -44.40 -22.58 -40.24
CA ALA A 282 -44.68 -22.01 -38.90
C ALA A 282 -43.48 -22.24 -37.92
N PRO A 283 -43.58 -22.08 -36.58
CA PRO A 283 -42.62 -21.25 -35.84
C PRO A 283 -41.47 -22.03 -35.19
N GLY A 284 -40.29 -21.40 -35.11
CA GLY A 284 -39.12 -21.95 -34.44
C GLY A 284 -39.10 -21.68 -32.93
N PHE A 285 -39.26 -22.73 -32.12
CA PHE A 285 -39.20 -22.68 -30.65
C PHE A 285 -37.81 -23.12 -30.15
N ALA A 286 -36.93 -22.18 -29.83
CA ALA A 286 -35.67 -22.39 -29.10
C ALA A 286 -35.26 -21.05 -28.47
N SER A 287 -35.16 -20.86 -27.14
CA SER A 287 -34.53 -21.67 -26.09
C SER A 287 -33.00 -21.74 -26.21
N ALA A 288 -32.35 -21.01 -25.29
CA ALA A 288 -30.95 -20.99 -24.89
C ALA A 288 -29.87 -21.67 -25.76
N TYR A 289 -28.82 -20.91 -26.09
CA TYR A 289 -27.46 -21.29 -25.67
C TYR A 289 -26.55 -20.06 -25.51
N VAL A 290 -25.86 -19.98 -24.37
CA VAL A 290 -24.75 -19.03 -24.15
C VAL A 290 -23.52 -19.55 -24.90
N ARG A 291 -22.76 -18.67 -25.59
CA ARG A 291 -21.45 -19.04 -26.12
C ARG A 291 -20.44 -17.89 -26.01
N PRO A 292 -19.28 -18.09 -25.35
CA PRO A 292 -18.24 -17.07 -25.25
C PRO A 292 -17.24 -17.14 -26.41
N GLN A 293 -16.77 -15.98 -26.84
CA GLN A 293 -15.50 -15.79 -27.58
C GLN A 293 -14.87 -14.51 -26.98
N ALA A 294 -13.75 -14.59 -26.27
CA ALA A 294 -12.37 -14.90 -26.68
C ALA A 294 -11.58 -13.59 -26.96
N PRO A 295 -10.31 -13.48 -26.51
CA PRO A 295 -9.67 -12.18 -26.29
C PRO A 295 -9.13 -11.51 -27.56
N ILE A 296 -8.99 -10.18 -27.47
CA ILE A 296 -8.41 -9.32 -28.51
C ILE A 296 -6.90 -9.60 -28.64
N PRO A 297 -6.36 -9.82 -29.86
CA PRO A 297 -4.92 -9.97 -30.07
C PRO A 297 -4.20 -8.61 -30.05
N LEU A 298 -3.05 -8.56 -29.36
CA LEU A 298 -2.12 -7.43 -29.46
C LEU A 298 -1.35 -7.47 -30.79
N PRO A 299 -1.01 -6.32 -31.40
CA PRO A 299 -0.20 -6.27 -32.63
C PRO A 299 1.27 -6.68 -32.36
N PRO A 300 1.94 -7.33 -33.32
CA PRO A 300 3.31 -7.83 -33.13
C PRO A 300 4.36 -6.72 -33.18
N ALA A 301 5.39 -6.83 -32.34
CA ALA A 301 6.58 -5.98 -32.42
C ALA A 301 7.46 -6.39 -33.61
N SER A 302 7.51 -5.56 -34.66
CA SER A 302 8.41 -5.74 -35.81
C SER A 302 8.76 -4.38 -36.41
N GLY A 303 9.79 -3.76 -35.85
CA GLY A 303 10.25 -2.41 -36.20
C GLY A 303 11.77 -2.23 -36.14
N LEU A 304 12.54 -3.29 -36.41
CA LEU A 304 14.01 -3.25 -36.45
C LEU A 304 14.52 -2.60 -37.75
N GLY A 305 14.35 -1.28 -37.86
CA GLY A 305 15.12 -0.44 -38.76
C GLY A 305 16.47 -0.11 -38.14
N ALA A 306 17.56 -0.27 -38.89
CA ALA A 306 18.91 -0.07 -38.37
C ALA A 306 19.22 1.41 -38.11
N VAL A 307 19.27 1.79 -36.83
CA VAL A 307 19.89 3.02 -36.33
C VAL A 307 20.96 2.60 -35.31
N GLY A 308 22.05 3.37 -35.23
CA GLY A 308 23.28 2.96 -34.52
C GLY A 308 23.08 2.60 -33.05
N THR A 309 23.99 1.77 -32.52
CA THR A 309 24.02 1.32 -31.13
C THR A 309 24.21 2.50 -30.16
N LEU A 310 23.11 3.12 -29.75
CA LEU A 310 23.06 3.98 -28.58
C LEU A 310 23.31 3.10 -27.36
N ASP A 311 24.43 3.32 -26.68
CA ASP A 311 24.75 2.66 -25.43
C ASP A 311 23.83 3.19 -24.32
N LEU A 312 22.67 2.56 -24.17
CA LEU A 312 21.68 2.88 -23.16
C LEU A 312 22.16 2.57 -21.73
N SER A 313 23.29 1.86 -21.54
CA SER A 313 23.82 1.60 -20.19
C SER A 313 24.23 2.90 -19.49
N ALA A 314 24.82 3.86 -20.20
CA ALA A 314 25.28 5.13 -19.65
C ALA A 314 24.15 6.03 -19.09
N PRO A 315 23.06 6.34 -19.82
CA PRO A 315 21.95 7.12 -19.28
C PRO A 315 21.18 6.37 -18.17
N ILE A 316 20.92 5.07 -18.33
CA ILE A 316 20.23 4.28 -17.28
C ILE A 316 21.07 4.25 -16.00
N ALA A 317 22.39 4.09 -16.11
CA ALA A 317 23.31 4.14 -14.96
C ALA A 317 23.54 5.56 -14.39
N ALA A 318 22.95 6.60 -14.98
CA ALA A 318 22.88 7.95 -14.41
C ALA A 318 21.54 8.18 -13.70
N GLU A 319 20.42 7.80 -14.32
CA GLU A 319 19.07 7.88 -13.74
C GLU A 319 18.92 6.99 -12.49
N MET A 320 19.50 5.78 -12.52
CA MET A 320 19.61 4.91 -11.34
C MET A 320 20.48 5.52 -10.24
N ALA A 321 21.55 6.24 -10.60
CA ALA A 321 22.43 6.89 -9.62
C ALA A 321 21.74 8.10 -8.96
N GLU A 322 20.96 8.87 -9.70
CA GLU A 322 20.17 9.96 -9.12
C GLU A 322 19.01 9.45 -8.26
N THR A 323 18.35 8.36 -8.69
CA THR A 323 17.30 7.69 -7.90
C THR A 323 17.85 7.17 -6.58
N ALA A 324 19.00 6.49 -6.59
CA ALA A 324 19.68 6.04 -5.38
C ALA A 324 20.17 7.21 -4.49
N ALA A 325 20.63 8.32 -5.08
CA ALA A 325 21.02 9.50 -4.32
C ALA A 325 19.82 10.16 -3.60
N ARG A 326 18.65 10.20 -4.24
CA ARG A 326 17.38 10.67 -3.64
C ARG A 326 16.88 9.73 -2.53
N ALA A 327 17.15 8.43 -2.61
CA ALA A 327 16.89 7.49 -1.51
C ALA A 327 17.82 7.75 -0.33
N LEU A 328 19.14 7.81 -0.56
CA LEU A 328 20.16 8.08 0.46
C LEU A 328 19.93 9.41 1.20
N GLN A 329 19.46 10.44 0.48
CA GLN A 329 19.10 11.73 1.05
C GLN A 329 17.97 11.64 2.10
N ARG A 330 16.99 10.73 1.91
CA ARG A 330 15.86 10.55 2.85
C ARG A 330 16.29 9.86 4.15
N GLU A 331 17.27 8.98 4.09
CA GLU A 331 17.75 8.21 5.24
C GLU A 331 18.84 8.94 6.04
N VAL A 332 19.75 9.65 5.36
CA VAL A 332 20.97 10.19 5.98
C VAL A 332 21.02 11.73 5.98
N GLY A 333 20.02 12.42 5.41
CA GLY A 333 19.85 13.88 5.52
C GLY A 333 20.90 14.75 4.81
N PHE A 334 21.87 14.16 4.10
CA PHE A 334 22.91 14.89 3.40
C PHE A 334 22.40 15.63 2.15
N SER A 335 23.14 16.66 1.73
CA SER A 335 22.86 17.44 0.51
C SER A 335 22.82 16.54 -0.75
N PRO A 336 21.91 16.79 -1.73
CA PRO A 336 21.80 15.98 -2.95
C PRO A 336 23.14 15.75 -3.68
N ALA A 337 23.97 16.80 -3.75
CA ALA A 337 25.28 16.73 -4.39
C ALA A 337 26.29 15.85 -3.65
N ALA A 338 26.15 15.69 -2.33
CA ALA A 338 26.96 14.76 -1.54
C ALA A 338 26.48 13.31 -1.75
N CYS A 339 25.16 13.07 -1.71
CA CYS A 339 24.58 11.75 -1.97
C CYS A 339 24.94 11.23 -3.37
N LEU A 340 24.80 12.07 -4.42
CA LEU A 340 25.16 11.72 -5.79
C LEU A 340 26.66 11.41 -5.95
N ARG A 341 27.52 12.14 -5.21
CA ARG A 341 28.97 11.89 -5.19
C ARG A 341 29.34 10.60 -4.47
N VAL A 342 28.62 10.20 -3.42
CA VAL A 342 28.80 8.88 -2.78
C VAL A 342 28.36 7.76 -3.72
N VAL A 343 27.15 7.86 -4.30
CA VAL A 343 26.61 6.84 -5.22
C VAL A 343 27.50 6.65 -6.46
N THR A 344 28.04 7.72 -7.04
CA THR A 344 29.00 7.61 -8.16
C THR A 344 30.34 7.00 -7.75
N LEU A 345 30.86 7.28 -6.55
CA LEU A 345 32.06 6.61 -6.03
C LEU A 345 31.86 5.11 -5.77
N ILE A 346 30.66 4.70 -5.34
CA ILE A 346 30.28 3.29 -5.22
C ILE A 346 30.21 2.65 -6.62
N ARG A 347 29.48 3.27 -7.56
CA ARG A 347 29.32 2.77 -8.94
C ARG A 347 30.66 2.60 -9.67
N ASP A 348 31.59 3.52 -9.45
CA ASP A 348 32.93 3.49 -10.04
C ASP A 348 33.90 2.53 -9.30
N GLY A 349 33.43 1.75 -8.31
CA GLY A 349 34.24 0.79 -7.55
C GLY A 349 35.28 1.40 -6.61
N LYS A 350 35.20 2.71 -6.35
CA LYS A 350 36.21 3.47 -5.57
C LYS A 350 36.05 3.33 -4.06
N ILE A 351 35.01 2.64 -3.60
CA ILE A 351 34.77 2.29 -2.19
C ILE A 351 34.73 0.75 -2.11
N PRO A 352 35.85 0.07 -1.75
CA PRO A 352 36.06 -1.36 -2.02
C PRO A 352 35.31 -2.32 -1.06
N HIS A 353 34.21 -1.88 -0.47
CA HIS A 353 33.38 -2.62 0.48
C HIS A 353 31.90 -2.24 0.40
N LEU A 354 31.48 -1.48 -0.63
CA LEU A 354 30.08 -1.20 -0.93
C LEU A 354 29.80 -1.57 -2.39
N THR A 355 28.78 -2.38 -2.60
CA THR A 355 28.24 -2.74 -3.91
C THR A 355 26.72 -2.60 -3.85
N PHE A 356 26.10 -2.01 -4.88
CA PHE A 356 24.66 -2.13 -5.05
C PHE A 356 24.31 -3.61 -5.33
N GLY A 357 23.34 -4.13 -4.59
CA GLY A 357 22.73 -5.45 -4.77
C GLY A 357 21.22 -5.33 -4.85
#